data_AF-A0AAU1CFD1-F1
#
_entry.id   AF-A0AAU1CFD1-F1
#
_cell.length_a   1.000
_cell.length_b   1.000
_cell.length_c   1.000
_cell.angle_alpha   90.00
_cell.angle_beta   90.00
_cell.angle_gamma   90.00
#
_symmetry.space_group_name_H-M   'P 1'
#
loop_
_entity.id
_entity.type
_entity.pdbx_description
1 polymer ?
#
loop_
_entity_poly.entity_id
_entity_poly.type
_entity_poly.pdbx_seq_one_letter_code
_entity_poly.pdbx_strand_id
1 'polypeptide(L)'
;MNAHARDARPPAGSLVLRPWRPGDLGVLLDAYRDPAVQAGSRAPVADEEAASHWLRAQEEGRATGLRHSFAVVDPELGPVRRIRVG
;
A
#
# COMPACT_ATOMS: atom_id res chain seq x y z
N MET A 1 -21.81 -0.31 -27.86
CA MET A 1 -20.77 0.70 -27.58
C MET A 1 -20.65 0.80 -26.07
N ASN A 2 -19.87 -0.08 -25.46
CA ASN A 2 -19.76 -0.17 -24.00
C ASN A 2 -18.51 0.61 -23.61
N ALA A 3 -18.69 1.86 -23.21
CA ALA A 3 -17.61 2.65 -22.62
C ALA A 3 -17.17 1.94 -21.34
N HIS A 4 -16.01 1.30 -21.38
CA HIS A 4 -15.37 0.81 -20.17
C HIS A 4 -15.24 1.99 -19.20
N ALA A 5 -15.56 1.76 -17.92
CA ALA A 5 -15.42 2.70 -16.81
C ALA A 5 -13.97 3.13 -16.51
N ARG A 6 -13.13 3.28 -17.55
CA ARG A 6 -11.72 3.68 -17.49
C ARG A 6 -11.52 5.17 -17.26
N ASP A 7 -12.57 5.98 -17.45
CA ASP A 7 -12.53 7.45 -17.29
C ASP A 7 -13.12 7.95 -15.96
N ALA A 8 -13.55 7.05 -15.08
CA ALA A 8 -13.87 7.44 -13.71
C ALA A 8 -12.55 7.71 -12.97
N ARG A 9 -11.95 8.89 -13.22
CA ARG A 9 -10.92 9.42 -12.32
C ARG A 9 -11.60 9.56 -10.97
N PRO A 10 -11.21 8.76 -9.95
CA PRO A 10 -11.77 8.97 -8.62
C PRO A 10 -11.52 10.44 -8.26
N PRO A 11 -12.48 11.13 -7.63
CA PRO A 11 -12.25 12.48 -7.15
C PRO A 11 -10.94 12.46 -6.38
N ALA A 12 -9.98 13.27 -6.82
CA ALA A 12 -8.68 13.32 -6.16
C ALA A 12 -8.88 14.08 -4.85
N GLY A 13 -9.39 13.39 -3.83
CA GLY A 13 -9.18 13.77 -2.45
C GLY A 13 -7.67 13.99 -2.22
N SER A 14 -7.31 14.79 -1.22
CA SER A 14 -5.90 15.11 -1.01
C SER A 14 -5.13 13.88 -0.54
N LEU A 15 -4.52 13.13 -1.47
CA LEU A 15 -3.65 12.02 -1.13
C LEU A 15 -2.45 12.54 -0.33
N VAL A 16 -2.18 11.89 0.80
CA VAL A 16 -1.04 12.19 1.67
C VAL A 16 0.02 11.11 1.50
N LEU A 17 1.25 11.55 1.24
CA LEU A 17 2.43 10.70 1.33
C LEU A 17 2.99 10.77 2.74
N ARG A 18 2.98 9.65 3.45
CA ARG A 18 3.63 9.55 4.76
C ARG A 18 4.62 8.40 4.78
N PRO A 19 5.66 8.46 5.64
CA PRO A 19 6.51 7.31 5.83
C PRO A 19 5.70 6.10 6.33
N TRP A 20 6.14 4.91 5.93
CA TRP A 20 5.67 3.66 6.50
C TRP A 20 5.95 3.61 8.01
N ARG A 21 5.05 2.97 8.75
CA ARG A 21 5.07 2.81 10.20
C ARG A 21 4.96 1.32 10.54
N PRO A 22 5.48 0.86 11.70
CA PRO A 22 5.33 -0.53 12.12
C PRO A 22 3.88 -1.03 12.14
N GLY A 23 2.92 -0.15 12.47
CA GLY A 23 1.49 -0.47 12.46
C GLY A 23 0.86 -0.68 11.07
N ASP A 24 1.60 -0.45 9.97
CA ASP A 24 1.09 -0.62 8.60
C ASP A 24 1.16 -2.06 8.10
N LEU A 25 1.64 -3.00 8.92
CA LEU A 25 1.87 -4.40 8.54
C LEU A 25 0.66 -5.04 7.85
N GLY A 26 -0.54 -4.89 8.44
CA GLY A 26 -1.75 -5.46 7.87
C GLY A 26 -2.12 -4.86 6.51
N VAL A 27 -1.97 -3.54 6.36
CA VAL A 27 -2.26 -2.83 5.10
C VAL A 27 -1.26 -3.22 4.02
N LEU A 28 0.02 -3.40 4.38
CA LEU A 28 1.05 -3.85 3.45
C LEU A 28 0.73 -5.26 2.93
N LEU A 29 0.33 -6.18 3.82
CA LEU A 29 -0.06 -7.53 3.43
C LEU A 29 -1.31 -7.54 2.57
N ASP A 30 -2.32 -6.75 2.92
CA ASP A 30 -3.52 -6.62 2.10
C ASP A 30 -3.21 -6.08 0.70
N ALA A 31 -2.30 -5.11 0.57
CA ALA A 31 -1.84 -4.63 -0.73
C ALA A 31 -1.11 -5.72 -1.53
N TYR A 32 -0.21 -6.47 -0.90
CA TYR A 32 0.52 -7.54 -1.57
C TYR A 32 -0.32 -8.79 -1.88
N ARG A 33 -1.57 -8.89 -1.39
CA ARG A 33 -2.53 -9.92 -1.84
C ARG A 33 -3.10 -9.64 -3.23
N ASP A 34 -3.00 -8.39 -3.72
CA ASP A 34 -3.44 -8.04 -5.07
C ASP A 34 -2.43 -8.56 -6.11
N PRO A 35 -2.84 -9.43 -7.06
CA PRO A 35 -1.96 -9.93 -8.12
C PRO A 35 -1.33 -8.82 -8.97
N ALA A 36 -2.01 -7.70 -9.17
CA ALA A 36 -1.46 -6.57 -9.92
C ALA A 36 -0.28 -5.91 -9.17
N VAL A 37 -0.37 -5.83 -7.83
CA VAL A 37 0.73 -5.34 -6.98
C VAL A 37 1.90 -6.32 -7.00
N GLN A 38 1.62 -7.63 -6.91
CA GLN A 38 2.67 -8.65 -6.98
C GLN A 38 3.40 -8.64 -8.32
N ALA A 39 2.68 -8.54 -9.44
CA ALA A 39 3.26 -8.52 -10.79
C ALA A 39 4.21 -7.33 -11.01
N GLY A 40 3.98 -6.21 -10.33
CA GLY A 40 4.85 -5.04 -10.38
C GLY A 40 6.04 -5.07 -9.39
N SER A 41 6.07 -6.02 -8.46
CA SER A 41 7.09 -6.09 -7.41
C SER A 41 8.20 -7.09 -7.75
N ARG A 42 9.46 -6.65 -7.63
CA ARG A 42 10.63 -7.52 -7.78
C ARG A 42 10.84 -8.47 -6.60
N ALA A 43 10.30 -8.12 -5.43
CA ALA A 43 10.38 -8.92 -4.21
C ALA A 43 9.02 -8.80 -3.47
N PRO A 44 8.07 -9.70 -3.75
CA PRO A 44 6.76 -9.70 -3.09
C PRO A 44 6.88 -9.96 -1.59
N VAL A 45 6.01 -9.32 -0.81
CA VAL A 45 5.86 -9.58 0.63
C VAL A 45 4.79 -10.65 0.82
N ALA A 46 5.19 -11.85 1.27
CA ALA A 46 4.29 -13.01 1.33
C ALA A 46 3.59 -13.18 2.69
N ASP A 47 4.24 -12.79 3.78
CA ASP A 47 3.81 -13.05 5.15
C ASP A 47 4.21 -11.93 6.12
N GLU A 48 3.77 -12.05 7.38
CA GLU A 48 3.99 -11.03 8.42
C GLU A 48 5.47 -10.80 8.75
N GLU A 49 6.30 -11.85 8.67
CA GLU A 49 7.74 -11.74 8.92
C GLU A 49 8.40 -10.94 7.80
N ALA A 50 8.12 -11.30 6.55
CA ALA A 50 8.57 -10.57 5.37
C ALA A 50 8.08 -9.11 5.39
N ALA A 51 6.85 -8.86 5.84
CA ALA A 51 6.29 -7.53 5.96
C ALA A 51 7.03 -6.70 7.01
N SER A 52 7.29 -7.27 8.19
CA SER A 52 8.03 -6.63 9.27
C SER A 52 9.45 -6.27 8.82
N HIS A 53 10.14 -7.21 8.18
CA HIS A 53 11.47 -6.99 7.62
C HIS A 53 11.45 -5.89 6.56
N TRP A 54 10.47 -5.90 5.66
CA TRP A 54 10.32 -4.90 4.62
C TRP A 54 10.09 -3.49 5.18
N LEU A 55 9.23 -3.35 6.20
CA LEU A 55 8.95 -2.06 6.87
C LEU A 55 10.20 -1.50 7.53
N ARG A 56 10.94 -2.35 8.25
CA ARG A 56 12.20 -1.97 8.89
C ARG A 56 13.24 -1.53 7.85
N ALA A 57 13.34 -2.25 6.73
CA ALA A 57 14.22 -1.85 5.62
C ALA A 57 13.82 -0.50 4.99
N GLN A 58 12.53 -0.13 5.00
CA GLN A 58 12.11 1.21 4.56
C GLN A 58 12.56 2.29 5.54
N GLU A 59 12.46 2.02 6.84
CA GLU A 59 12.89 2.94 7.88
C GLU A 59 14.41 3.18 7.84
N GLU A 60 15.20 2.12 7.80
CA GLU A 60 16.66 2.19 7.69
C GLU A 60 17.09 2.87 6.38
N GLY A 61 16.45 2.51 5.26
CA GLY A 61 16.69 3.12 3.96
C GLY A 61 16.39 4.62 3.92
N ARG A 62 15.34 5.06 4.62
CA ARG A 62 15.01 6.48 4.78
C ARG A 62 16.04 7.20 5.65
N ALA A 63 16.40 6.61 6.79
CA ALA A 63 17.36 7.20 7.74
C ALA A 63 18.75 7.38 7.11
N THR A 64 19.14 6.47 6.22
CA THR A 64 20.41 6.52 5.47
C THR A 64 20.32 7.31 4.16
N GLY A 65 19.12 7.72 3.74
CA GLY A 65 18.88 8.40 2.46
C GLY A 65 18.99 7.50 1.21
N LEU A 66 19.23 6.20 1.38
CA LEU A 66 19.43 5.23 0.29
C LEU A 66 18.13 4.79 -0.38
N ARG A 67 16.99 4.91 0.32
CA ARG A 67 15.68 4.51 -0.20
C ARG A 67 14.57 5.33 0.41
N HIS A 68 13.64 5.79 -0.42
CA HIS A 68 12.43 6.46 0.01
C HIS A 68 11.21 5.71 -0.53
N SER A 69 10.34 5.27 0.38
CA SER A 69 9.05 4.67 0.08
C SER A 69 8.01 5.21 1.05
N PHE A 70 6.80 5.40 0.56
CA PHE A 70 5.71 6.05 1.31
C PHE A 70 4.44 5.22 1.25
N ALA A 71 3.71 5.22 2.36
CA ALA A 71 2.30 4.85 2.34
C ALA A 71 1.53 6.03 1.72
N VAL A 72 0.75 5.73 0.67
CA VAL A 72 -0.17 6.68 0.05
C VAL A 72 -1.51 6.51 0.74
N VAL A 73 -1.98 7.55 1.41
CA VAL A 73 -3.23 7.52 2.18
C VAL A 73 -4.20 8.53 1.62
N ASP A 74 -5.43 8.09 1.40
CA ASP A 74 -6.55 8.99 1.20
C ASP A 74 -7.19 9.25 2.57
N PRO A 75 -7.08 10.47 3.13
CA PRO A 75 -7.65 10.80 4.44
C PRO A 75 -9.18 10.84 4.43
N GLU A 76 -9.81 11.00 3.26
CA GLU A 76 -11.26 11.07 3.11
C GLU A 76 -11.88 9.66 3.01
N LEU A 77 -11.12 8.68 2.51
CA LEU A 77 -11.57 7.30 2.35
C LEU A 77 -11.49 6.44 3.62
N GLY A 78 -10.90 6.96 4.70
CA GLY A 78 -10.76 6.25 5.97
C GLY A 78 -10.01 4.91 5.85
N PRO A 79 -9.80 4.16 6.95
CA PRO A 79 -9.22 2.83 6.85
C PRO A 79 -10.17 1.91 6.05
N VAL A 80 -9.61 1.15 5.11
CA VAL A 80 -10.34 0.13 4.35
C VAL A 80 -11.00 -0.86 5.31
N ARG A 81 -12.31 -0.76 5.49
CA ARG A 81 -13.07 -1.73 6.28
C ARG A 81 -13.33 -2.96 5.43
N ARG A 82 -12.72 -4.08 5.81
CA ARG A 82 -13.05 -5.37 5.22
C ARG A 82 -14.49 -5.73 5.57
N ILE A 83 -15.39 -5.67 4.60
CA ILE A 83 -16.77 -6.14 4.76
C ILE A 83 -16.70 -7.67 4.90
N ARG A 84 -17.14 -8.19 6.04
CA ARG A 84 -17.32 -9.63 6.21
C ARG A 84 -18.62 -10.02 5.50
N VAL A 85 -18.52 -10.73 4.37
CA VAL A 85 -19.67 -11.37 3.75
C VAL A 85 -19.87 -12.71 4.46
N GLY A 86 -21.05 -12.89 5.04
CA GLY A 86 -21.50 -14.14 5.67
C GLY A 86 -22.25 -15.04 4.70
#